data_AF-A0A925WAQ7-F1
#
_entry.id   AF-A0A925WAQ7-F1
#
_cell.length_a   1.000
_cell.length_b   1.000
_cell.length_c   1.000
_cell.angle_alpha   90.00
_cell.angle_beta   90.00
_cell.angle_gamma   90.00
#
_symmetry.space_group_name_H-M   'P 1'
#
loop_
_entity.id
_entity.type
_entity.pdbx_description
1 polymer ?
#
loop_
_entity_poly.entity_id
_entity_poly.type
_entity_poly.pdbx_seq_one_letter_code
_entity_poly.pdbx_strand_id
1 'polypeptide(L)'
;MSTVDERGGTDPDGPPEGDRWSTWDGAEHGPDPRPHWVITDHGAVDTELGVVKTGKEADVHLVERSVPGTDRRVLLAAKRYRSAEHRMFHRDAGYLEGRRVRRSRETRAMANRTAFGRDIL
;
A
#
# COMPACT_ATOMS: atom_id res chain seq x y z
N MET A 1 4.05 -30.99 21.38
CA MET A 1 4.85 -30.45 22.50
C MET A 1 6.11 -29.88 21.90
N SER A 2 6.44 -28.60 21.89
CA SER A 2 5.78 -27.32 22.12
C SER A 2 6.77 -26.31 21.55
N THR A 3 6.36 -25.42 20.66
CA THR A 3 7.06 -24.15 20.44
C THR A 3 5.97 -23.11 20.55
N VAL A 4 5.74 -22.71 21.79
CA VAL A 4 4.94 -21.54 22.14
C VAL A 4 5.60 -20.34 21.45
N ASP A 5 4.82 -19.63 20.64
CA ASP A 5 5.16 -18.40 19.95
C ASP A 5 5.59 -17.35 20.99
N GLU A 6 6.83 -16.87 20.92
CA GLU A 6 7.45 -15.91 21.85
C GLU A 6 6.95 -14.45 21.65
N ARG A 7 5.66 -14.24 21.34
CA ARG A 7 5.03 -12.91 21.28
C ARG A 7 4.49 -12.44 22.63
N GLY A 8 5.27 -12.65 23.68
CA GLY A 8 4.87 -12.38 25.06
C GLY A 8 5.63 -11.23 25.71
N GLY A 9 5.92 -10.16 24.99
CA GLY A 9 6.42 -8.90 25.57
C GLY A 9 5.37 -7.82 25.40
N THR A 10 4.57 -7.56 26.43
CA THR A 10 3.71 -6.37 26.47
C THR A 10 4.63 -5.16 26.50
N ASP A 11 4.68 -4.41 25.41
CA ASP A 11 5.29 -3.09 25.40
C ASP A 11 4.63 -2.25 26.50
N PRO A 12 5.37 -1.80 27.54
CA PRO A 12 4.79 -1.02 28.63
C PRO A 12 4.19 0.31 28.15
N ASP A 13 4.63 0.81 26.98
CA ASP A 13 4.11 2.03 26.35
C ASP A 13 3.04 1.72 25.27
N GLY A 14 2.71 0.43 25.08
CA GLY A 14 1.68 -0.03 24.17
C GLY A 14 0.26 0.24 24.68
N PRO A 15 -0.74 0.22 23.78
CA PRO A 15 -2.12 0.42 24.19
C PRO A 15 -2.63 -0.75 25.05
N PRO A 16 -3.66 -0.52 25.88
CA PRO A 16 -4.27 -1.58 26.70
C PRO A 16 -5.04 -2.63 25.87
N GLU A 17 -5.42 -2.29 24.64
CA GLU A 17 -6.09 -3.15 23.66
C GLU A 17 -5.64 -2.79 22.23
N GLY A 18 -5.87 -3.72 21.29
CA GLY A 18 -5.42 -3.57 19.90
C GLY A 18 -3.93 -3.85 19.70
N ASP A 19 -3.45 -3.68 18.47
CA ASP A 19 -2.05 -3.99 18.13
C ASP A 19 -1.12 -2.79 18.35
N ARG A 20 -1.63 -1.57 18.20
CA ARG A 20 -0.86 -0.33 18.38
C ARG A 20 -1.75 0.89 18.58
N TRP A 21 -1.16 1.97 19.09
CA TRP A 21 -1.75 3.31 18.99
C TRP A 21 -2.01 3.68 17.54
N SER A 22 -3.11 4.38 17.30
CA SER A 22 -3.53 4.71 15.95
C SER A 22 -2.53 5.64 15.25
N THR A 23 -2.24 5.35 13.98
CA THR A 23 -1.37 6.22 13.17
C THR A 23 -2.14 7.34 12.47
N TRP A 24 -3.38 7.62 12.91
CA TRP A 24 -4.27 8.58 12.25
C TRP A 24 -3.58 9.93 12.05
N ASP A 25 -3.09 10.54 13.13
CA ASP A 25 -2.63 11.94 13.11
C ASP A 25 -1.44 12.20 12.17
N GLY A 26 -0.66 11.15 11.87
CA GLY A 26 0.46 11.20 10.93
C GLY A 26 0.11 10.76 9.50
N ALA A 27 -1.13 10.36 9.23
CA ALA A 27 -1.55 9.84 7.95
C ALA A 27 -2.12 10.93 7.02
N GLU A 28 -2.01 10.71 5.71
CA GLU A 28 -2.84 11.46 4.77
C GLU A 28 -4.30 11.03 4.90
N HIS A 29 -5.19 12.01 4.97
CA HIS A 29 -6.61 11.77 5.14
C HIS A 29 -7.41 12.13 3.90
N GLY A 30 -8.63 11.59 3.80
CA GLY A 30 -9.60 11.99 2.80
C GLY A 30 -10.08 13.45 2.97
N PRO A 31 -10.85 13.97 2.01
CA PRO A 31 -11.32 15.35 1.99
C PRO A 31 -12.26 15.68 3.16
N ASP A 32 -12.37 16.96 3.48
CA ASP A 32 -13.36 17.48 4.42
C ASP A 32 -14.71 17.79 3.72
N PRO A 33 -15.84 17.69 4.43
CA PRO A 33 -15.98 17.26 5.82
C PRO A 33 -15.87 15.73 5.98
N ARG A 34 -15.30 15.28 7.10
CA ARG A 34 -15.21 13.86 7.41
C ARG A 34 -16.59 13.28 7.74
N PRO A 35 -16.88 12.05 7.29
CA PRO A 35 -18.06 11.34 7.77
C PRO A 35 -18.02 11.17 9.29
N HIS A 36 -19.18 11.30 9.95
CA HIS A 36 -19.32 11.24 11.41
C HIS A 36 -18.86 9.91 12.04
N TRP A 37 -18.81 8.84 11.25
CA TRP A 37 -18.38 7.52 11.70
C TRP A 37 -16.85 7.38 11.76
N VAL A 38 -16.09 8.35 11.23
CA VAL A 38 -14.63 8.34 11.31
C VAL A 38 -14.19 8.67 12.73
N ILE A 39 -13.46 7.77 13.36
CA ILE A 39 -12.84 7.98 14.68
C ILE A 39 -11.52 8.73 14.47
N THR A 40 -11.44 9.95 15.02
CA THR A 40 -10.25 10.82 14.99
C THR A 40 -9.66 11.06 16.38
N ASP A 41 -10.13 10.33 17.39
CA ASP A 41 -9.70 10.43 18.77
C ASP A 41 -8.20 10.06 18.90
N HIS A 42 -7.39 10.90 19.55
CA HIS A 42 -5.95 10.67 19.72
C HIS A 42 -5.62 9.40 20.52
N GLY A 43 -6.52 8.96 21.39
CA GLY A 43 -6.40 7.72 22.16
C GLY A 43 -6.93 6.49 21.45
N ALA A 44 -7.26 6.58 20.16
CA ALA A 44 -7.71 5.42 19.40
C ALA A 44 -6.57 4.42 19.17
N VAL A 45 -6.95 3.15 19.06
CA VAL A 45 -6.04 2.03 18.79
C VAL A 45 -6.40 1.42 17.45
N ASP A 46 -5.40 0.89 16.75
CA ASP A 46 -5.57 0.19 15.48
C ASP A 46 -5.26 -1.31 15.68
N THR A 47 -6.13 -2.17 15.14
CA THR A 47 -5.96 -3.63 15.04
C THR A 47 -5.86 -4.02 13.57
N GLU A 48 -4.81 -4.77 13.22
CA GLU A 48 -4.55 -5.23 11.87
C GLU A 48 -5.42 -6.44 11.53
N LEU A 49 -6.33 -6.29 10.58
CA LEU A 49 -7.17 -7.40 10.10
C LEU A 49 -6.58 -8.10 8.87
N GLY A 50 -5.45 -7.60 8.38
CA GLY A 50 -4.68 -8.19 7.28
C GLY A 50 -4.68 -7.39 5.98
N VAL A 51 -4.01 -7.93 4.97
CA VAL A 51 -3.85 -7.27 3.66
C VAL A 51 -5.05 -7.58 2.78
N VAL A 52 -5.71 -6.53 2.28
CA VAL A 52 -6.81 -6.64 1.29
C VAL A 52 -6.26 -6.73 -0.13
N LYS A 53 -5.23 -5.93 -0.41
CA LYS A 53 -4.66 -5.82 -1.76
C LYS A 53 -3.19 -5.47 -1.71
N THR A 54 -2.39 -6.15 -2.53
CA THR A 54 -0.99 -5.79 -2.76
C THR A 54 -0.83 -5.01 -4.07
N GLY A 55 0.19 -4.16 -4.11
CA GLY A 55 0.52 -3.35 -5.28
C GLY A 55 2.02 -3.12 -5.43
N LYS A 56 2.43 -2.62 -6.60
CA LYS A 56 3.83 -2.30 -6.91
C LYS A 56 4.42 -1.30 -5.92
N GLU A 57 3.63 -0.29 -5.55
CA GLU A 57 4.10 0.88 -4.80
C GLU A 57 3.56 0.92 -3.37
N ALA A 58 2.46 0.22 -3.12
CA ALA A 58 1.78 0.23 -1.83
C ALA A 58 0.94 -1.03 -1.66
N ASP A 59 0.73 -1.40 -0.41
CA ASP A 59 -0.26 -2.39 0.00
C ASP A 59 -1.42 -1.68 0.73
N VAL A 60 -2.61 -2.28 0.63
CA VAL A 60 -3.81 -1.83 1.33
C VAL A 60 -4.16 -2.85 2.40
N HIS A 61 -4.17 -2.39 3.65
CA HIS A 61 -4.50 -3.17 4.83
C HIS A 61 -5.90 -2.83 5.31
N LEU A 62 -6.65 -3.83 5.75
CA LEU A 62 -7.86 -3.64 6.53
C LEU A 62 -7.45 -3.44 7.99
N VAL A 63 -7.92 -2.36 8.59
CA VAL A 63 -7.63 -2.01 9.97
C VAL A 63 -8.96 -1.76 10.69
N GLU A 64 -9.16 -2.36 11.85
CA GLU A 64 -10.18 -1.90 12.78
C GLU A 64 -9.57 -0.82 13.67
N ARG A 65 -10.24 0.32 13.79
CA ARG A 65 -9.92 1.35 14.77
C ARG A 65 -10.98 1.38 15.85
N SER A 66 -10.58 1.35 17.11
CA SER A 66 -11.48 1.49 18.26
C SER A 66 -10.99 2.55 19.25
N VAL A 67 -11.89 3.01 20.11
CA VAL A 67 -11.54 3.84 21.27
C VAL A 67 -11.65 2.99 22.54
N PRO A 68 -10.52 2.75 23.25
CA PRO A 68 -10.52 1.94 24.47
C PRO A 68 -11.55 2.40 25.51
N GLY A 69 -12.20 1.42 26.14
CA GLY A 69 -13.23 1.68 27.15
C GLY A 69 -14.58 2.14 26.58
N THR A 70 -14.79 2.04 25.26
CA THR A 70 -16.06 2.34 24.60
C THR A 70 -16.41 1.27 23.56
N ASP A 71 -17.66 1.27 23.07
CA ASP A 71 -18.08 0.40 21.96
C ASP A 71 -17.81 1.02 20.57
N ARG A 72 -17.14 2.18 20.50
CA ARG A 72 -16.89 2.87 19.22
C ARG A 72 -15.78 2.17 18.46
N ARG A 73 -16.12 1.72 17.24
CA ARG A 73 -15.17 1.12 16.29
C ARG A 73 -15.53 1.40 14.84
N VAL A 74 -14.54 1.38 13.97
CA VAL A 74 -14.69 1.59 12.53
C VAL A 74 -13.67 0.76 11.75
N LEU A 75 -14.08 0.22 10.60
CA LEU A 75 -13.17 -0.40 9.64
C LEU A 75 -12.62 0.65 8.66
N LEU A 76 -11.31 0.67 8.49
CA LEU A 76 -10.60 1.58 7.60
C LEU A 76 -9.67 0.80 6.66
N ALA A 77 -9.43 1.38 5.49
CA ALA A 77 -8.39 0.92 4.58
C ALA A 77 -7.14 1.78 4.79
N ALA A 78 -6.06 1.18 5.27
CA ALA A 78 -4.76 1.83 5.42
C ALA A 78 -3.88 1.53 4.20
N LYS A 79 -3.61 2.55 3.39
CA LYS A 79 -2.67 2.45 2.26
C LYS A 79 -1.26 2.74 2.75
N ARG A 80 -0.37 1.76 2.68
CA ARG A 80 1.03 1.88 3.12
C ARG A 80 1.96 1.81 1.93
N TYR A 81 2.67 2.90 1.69
CA TYR A 81 3.65 2.98 0.62
C TYR A 81 4.91 2.22 1.01
N ARG A 82 5.50 1.52 0.03
CA ARG A 82 6.77 0.82 0.21
C ARG A 82 7.90 1.85 0.25
N SER A 83 8.89 1.66 1.12
CA SER A 83 10.09 2.49 1.14
C SER A 83 10.84 2.39 -0.20
N ALA A 84 11.69 3.38 -0.52
CA ALA A 84 12.41 3.42 -1.79
C ALA A 84 13.25 2.15 -2.06
N GLU A 85 13.74 1.51 -1.01
CA GLU A 85 14.52 0.27 -1.03
C GLU A 85 13.65 -0.99 -1.24
N HIS A 86 12.36 -0.92 -0.89
CA HIS A 86 11.37 -1.99 -1.09
C HIS A 86 10.46 -1.77 -2.29
N ARG A 87 10.67 -0.70 -3.09
CA ARG A 87 10.21 -0.70 -4.48
C ARG A 87 10.96 -1.83 -5.15
N MET A 88 10.29 -2.93 -5.50
CA MET A 88 10.89 -4.05 -6.22
C MET A 88 11.42 -3.59 -7.59
N PHE A 89 12.57 -2.93 -7.61
CA PHE A 89 13.39 -2.65 -8.80
C PHE A 89 14.15 -3.90 -9.25
N HIS A 90 13.80 -5.08 -8.73
CA HIS A 90 14.37 -6.36 -9.14
C HIS A 90 13.51 -7.13 -10.15
N ARG A 91 12.58 -6.44 -10.85
CA ARG A 91 11.79 -7.07 -11.92
C ARG A 91 11.59 -6.23 -13.19
N ASP A 92 12.45 -5.23 -13.43
CA ASP A 92 12.45 -4.51 -14.71
C ASP A 92 13.27 -5.21 -15.81
N ALA A 93 14.03 -6.27 -15.49
CA ALA A 93 14.70 -7.09 -16.52
C ALA A 93 13.70 -7.73 -17.49
N GLY A 94 12.51 -8.15 -17.01
CA GLY A 94 11.47 -8.72 -17.88
C GLY A 94 10.68 -7.68 -18.70
N TYR A 95 10.60 -6.43 -18.22
CA TYR A 95 9.85 -5.37 -18.91
C TYR A 95 10.66 -4.70 -20.04
N LEU A 96 11.99 -4.78 -19.98
CA LEU A 96 12.87 -4.43 -21.11
C LEU A 96 12.96 -5.55 -22.16
N GLU A 97 12.84 -6.81 -21.76
CA GLU A 97 12.92 -7.96 -22.69
C GLU A 97 11.62 -8.16 -23.50
N GLY A 98 10.46 -7.84 -22.93
CA GLY A 98 9.16 -7.92 -23.60
C GLY A 98 8.94 -6.88 -24.71
N ARG A 99 9.78 -5.82 -24.81
CA ARG A 99 9.64 -4.79 -25.84
C ARG A 99 10.19 -5.20 -27.21
N ARG A 100 10.92 -6.32 -27.31
CA ARG A 100 11.32 -6.88 -28.61
C ARG A 100 10.20 -7.65 -29.32
N VAL A 101 9.19 -8.15 -28.59
CA VAL A 101 8.15 -9.03 -29.19
C VAL A 101 6.90 -8.27 -29.64
N ARG A 102 6.67 -7.04 -29.16
CA ARG A 102 5.56 -6.18 -29.65
C ARG A 102 5.90 -5.35 -30.88
N ARG A 103 6.90 -5.77 -31.67
CA ARG A 103 7.08 -5.37 -33.08
C ARG A 103 6.04 -6.01 -34.02
N SER A 104 4.74 -5.87 -33.74
CA SER A 104 3.69 -6.29 -34.70
C SER A 104 2.75 -5.16 -35.14
N ARG A 105 2.75 -4.01 -34.46
CA ARG A 105 1.95 -2.83 -34.88
C ARG A 105 2.75 -1.75 -35.60
N GLU A 106 4.05 -1.62 -35.34
CA GLU A 106 4.92 -0.62 -35.96
C GLU A 106 5.45 -1.06 -37.34
N THR A 107 5.51 -2.38 -37.59
CA THR A 107 5.93 -2.95 -38.89
C THR A 107 4.97 -2.63 -40.04
N ARG A 108 3.69 -2.35 -39.76
CA ARG A 108 2.72 -1.91 -40.80
C ARG A 108 2.77 -0.42 -41.12
N ALA A 109 3.30 0.41 -40.22
CA ALA A 109 3.44 1.85 -40.46
C ALA A 109 4.70 2.18 -41.29
N MET A 110 5.72 1.32 -41.24
CA MET A 110 6.97 1.50 -42.00
C MET A 110 6.90 1.01 -43.47
N ALA A 111 5.75 0.47 -43.92
CA ALA A 111 5.55 0.08 -45.31
C ALA A 111 5.29 1.28 -46.24
N ASN A 112 4.88 2.43 -45.71
CA ASN A 112 4.63 3.64 -46.50
C ASN A 112 5.78 4.64 -46.29
N ARG A 113 6.85 4.42 -47.07
CA ARG A 113 8.02 5.31 -47.22
C ARG A 113 7.61 6.79 -47.34
N THR A 114 7.63 7.51 -46.23
CA THR A 114 7.53 8.97 -46.22
C THR A 114 8.82 9.56 -45.64
N ALA A 115 9.16 10.76 -46.10
CA ALA A 115 10.51 11.34 -46.18
C ALA A 115 11.25 11.62 -44.85
N PHE A 116 10.79 11.06 -43.73
CA PHE A 116 11.35 11.33 -42.40
C PHE A 116 12.45 10.35 -41.96
N GLY A 117 12.81 9.38 -42.81
CA GLY A 117 13.79 8.34 -42.49
C GLY A 117 15.24 8.67 -42.82
N ARG A 118 15.62 9.94 -43.00
CA ARG A 118 16.96 10.28 -43.54
C ARG A 118 17.90 11.06 -42.61
N ASP A 119 17.56 11.25 -41.34
CA ASP A 119 18.44 11.97 -40.42
C ASP A 119 18.44 11.41 -38.99
N ILE A 120 18.66 10.08 -38.90
CA ILE A 120 19.19 9.45 -37.69
C ILE A 120 20.20 8.39 -38.17
N LEU A 121 21.40 8.86 -38.53
CA LEU A 121 22.66 8.13 -38.34
C LEU A 121 23.35 8.76 -37.13
#